data_AF-A0A7K1FZA1-F1
#
_entry.id   AF-A0A7K1FZA1-F1
#
_cell.length_a   1.000
_cell.length_b   1.000
_cell.length_c   1.000
_cell.angle_alpha   90.00
_cell.angle_beta   90.00
_cell.angle_gamma   90.00
#
_symmetry.space_group_name_H-M   'P 1'
#
loop_
_entity.id
_entity.type
_entity.pdbx_description
1 polymer ?
#
loop_
_entity_poly.entity_id
_entity_poly.type
_entity_poly.pdbx_seq_one_letter_code
_entity_poly.pdbx_strand_id
1 'polypeptide(L)'
;MKNTFKLYLTLWVALFTFLNVNAQCETIRGFFKDDMYTSKELVTFAEKDPQKAFDSWKVLYNEKAGLAKNIEELNLVSKNLDEIGKVGGYLKWKSLKEVEKSLTGALKSTYDDILRSGGSVVENNGTLKLLSKNGDEVAQISNGKILPTKYFDDILHSGATPIGQPANGYQVFKKGDDLVVKRMPDKSAYTANELTELQQHPKGHTLERHGYDVTDEALIKRANEGIAPDGSYIGNNPINPPKPPYSSKFETPQQLQKALNNTRPGTPAFNSTPIVNGRKTVIHELTDGTTYGKGVPKDGTTFQQAKKVRAGYEEVSPNNWQLVTMFPDF
;
A
#
# COMPACT_ATOMS: atom_id res chain seq x y z
N MET A 1 -33.25 53.97 -10.90
CA MET A 1 -32.21 53.90 -9.83
C MET A 1 -31.70 52.49 -9.54
N LYS A 2 -32.54 51.43 -9.47
CA LYS A 2 -32.07 50.06 -9.14
C LYS A 2 -31.11 49.42 -10.17
N ASN A 3 -31.27 49.69 -11.47
CA ASN A 3 -30.41 49.12 -12.52
C ASN A 3 -29.07 49.85 -12.67
N THR A 4 -29.05 51.17 -12.45
CA THR A 4 -27.82 51.96 -12.50
C THR A 4 -26.89 51.63 -11.33
N PHE A 5 -27.44 51.47 -10.12
CA PHE A 5 -26.63 51.07 -8.94
C PHE A 5 -26.02 49.68 -9.09
N LYS A 6 -26.77 48.71 -9.63
CA LYS A 6 -26.23 47.37 -9.96
C LYS A 6 -25.09 47.44 -10.97
N LEU A 7 -25.24 48.24 -12.04
CA LEU A 7 -24.19 48.43 -13.05
C LEU A 7 -22.90 48.98 -12.44
N TYR A 8 -23.00 50.02 -11.59
CA TYR A 8 -21.83 50.58 -10.91
C TYR A 8 -21.18 49.59 -9.96
N LEU A 9 -21.96 48.80 -9.21
CA LEU A 9 -21.42 47.78 -8.31
C LEU A 9 -20.70 46.67 -9.08
N THR A 10 -21.26 46.20 -10.21
CA THR A 10 -20.61 45.17 -11.04
C THR A 10 -19.31 45.69 -11.68
N LEU A 11 -19.30 46.94 -12.15
CA LEU A 11 -18.09 47.58 -12.66
C LEU A 11 -17.04 47.78 -11.56
N TRP A 12 -17.47 48.12 -10.34
CA TRP A 12 -16.57 48.25 -9.19
C TRP A 12 -15.95 46.91 -8.80
N VAL A 13 -16.74 45.83 -8.75
CA VAL A 13 -16.23 44.48 -8.45
C VAL A 13 -15.28 44.03 -9.55
N ALA A 14 -15.62 44.22 -10.83
CA ALA A 14 -14.76 43.88 -11.96
C ALA A 14 -13.43 44.66 -11.91
N LEU A 15 -13.48 45.97 -11.65
CA LEU A 15 -12.31 46.82 -11.51
C LEU A 15 -11.47 46.40 -10.29
N PHE A 16 -12.08 46.10 -9.15
CA PHE A 16 -11.38 45.68 -7.94
C PHE A 16 -10.69 44.32 -8.15
N THR A 17 -11.35 43.37 -8.83
CA THR A 17 -10.71 42.10 -9.21
C THR A 17 -9.57 42.32 -10.20
N PHE A 18 -9.74 43.20 -11.19
CA PHE A 18 -8.70 43.50 -12.17
C PHE A 18 -7.48 44.17 -11.52
N LEU A 19 -7.70 45.13 -10.62
CA LEU A 19 -6.63 45.82 -9.89
C LEU A 19 -5.89 44.88 -8.93
N ASN A 20 -6.59 44.00 -8.20
CA ASN A 20 -5.95 43.03 -7.31
C ASN A 20 -5.12 41.99 -8.08
N VAL A 21 -5.61 41.52 -9.23
CA VAL A 21 -4.85 40.57 -10.08
C VAL A 21 -3.58 41.23 -10.64
N ASN A 22 -3.65 42.49 -11.06
CA ASN A 22 -2.48 43.22 -11.56
C ASN A 22 -1.47 43.58 -10.46
N ALA A 23 -1.93 43.98 -9.26
CA ALA A 23 -1.06 44.27 -8.13
C ALA A 23 -0.29 43.03 -7.64
N GLN A 24 -0.96 41.87 -7.57
CA GLN A 24 -0.30 40.60 -7.25
C GLN A 24 0.74 40.20 -8.31
N CYS A 25 0.52 40.58 -9.58
CA CYS A 25 1.44 40.29 -10.67
C CYS A 25 2.75 41.12 -10.58
N GLU A 26 2.68 42.38 -10.17
CA GLU A 26 3.88 43.21 -9.96
C GLU A 26 4.70 42.79 -8.74
N THR A 27 4.05 42.46 -7.61
CA THR A 27 4.75 41.99 -6.41
C THR A 27 5.50 40.69 -6.66
N ILE A 28 4.87 39.72 -7.34
CA ILE A 28 5.51 38.43 -7.67
C ILE A 28 6.68 38.63 -8.64
N ARG A 29 6.55 39.53 -9.63
CA ARG A 29 7.67 39.91 -10.51
C ARG A 29 8.82 40.56 -9.74
N GLY A 30 8.52 41.37 -8.74
CA GLY A 30 9.50 41.97 -7.83
C GLY A 30 10.33 40.89 -7.15
N PHE A 31 9.67 39.93 -6.47
CA PHE A 31 10.36 38.82 -5.80
C PHE A 31 11.20 37.96 -6.76
N PHE A 32 10.69 37.68 -7.97
CA PHE A 32 11.46 36.95 -8.97
C PHE A 32 12.75 37.69 -9.35
N LYS A 33 12.68 39.00 -9.59
CA LYS A 33 13.87 39.81 -9.88
C LYS A 33 14.83 39.84 -8.69
N ASP A 34 14.32 40.07 -7.49
CA ASP A 34 15.16 40.14 -6.30
C ASP A 34 15.91 38.82 -6.05
N ASP A 35 15.32 37.68 -6.42
CA ASP A 35 15.94 36.36 -6.27
C ASP A 35 16.91 36.03 -7.42
N MET A 36 16.51 36.25 -8.68
CA MET A 36 17.30 35.84 -9.86
C MET A 36 18.54 36.71 -10.09
N TYR A 37 18.56 37.96 -9.64
CA TYR A 37 19.65 38.89 -9.90
C TYR A 37 20.70 38.90 -8.77
N THR A 38 20.67 37.90 -7.88
CA THR A 38 21.63 37.76 -6.77
C THR A 38 22.98 37.16 -7.19
N SER A 39 23.05 36.47 -8.34
CA SER A 39 24.29 35.88 -8.84
C SER A 39 24.32 35.78 -10.37
N LYS A 40 25.53 35.71 -10.95
CA LYS A 40 25.71 35.56 -12.41
C LYS A 40 25.06 34.29 -12.95
N GLU A 41 25.08 33.20 -12.18
CA GLU A 41 24.51 31.91 -12.60
C GLU A 41 22.98 31.96 -12.69
N LEU A 42 22.32 32.58 -11.71
CA LEU A 42 20.86 32.74 -11.71
C LEU A 42 20.40 33.71 -12.81
N VAL A 43 21.15 34.79 -13.06
CA VAL A 43 20.90 35.69 -14.20
C VAL A 43 20.98 34.93 -15.51
N THR A 44 22.04 34.14 -15.71
CA THR A 44 22.22 33.33 -16.93
C THR A 44 21.07 32.34 -17.12
N PHE A 45 20.61 31.71 -16.04
CA PHE A 45 19.45 30.81 -16.07
C PHE A 45 18.16 31.55 -16.47
N ALA A 46 17.90 32.72 -15.87
CA ALA A 46 16.71 33.52 -16.14
C ALA A 46 16.68 34.08 -17.58
N GLU A 47 17.83 34.43 -18.14
CA GLU A 47 17.94 34.98 -19.50
C GLU A 47 17.80 33.91 -20.60
N LYS A 48 18.16 32.66 -20.30
CA LYS A 48 18.13 31.56 -21.27
C LYS A 48 16.72 31.22 -21.75
N ASP A 49 15.78 31.14 -20.81
CA ASP A 49 14.35 30.90 -21.07
C ASP A 49 13.53 31.59 -19.97
N PRO A 50 13.17 32.87 -20.15
CA PRO A 50 12.56 33.67 -19.09
C PRO A 50 11.25 33.10 -18.57
N GLN A 51 10.43 32.53 -19.45
CA GLN A 51 9.15 31.96 -19.06
C GLN A 51 9.35 30.70 -18.22
N LYS A 52 10.18 29.78 -18.70
CA LYS A 52 10.49 28.54 -18.00
C LYS A 52 11.23 28.78 -16.69
N ALA A 53 12.09 29.79 -16.64
CA ALA A 53 12.78 30.22 -15.43
C ALA A 53 11.79 30.77 -14.40
N PHE A 54 10.86 31.63 -14.82
CA PHE A 54 9.79 32.14 -13.96
C PHE A 54 8.90 31.01 -13.44
N ASP A 55 8.48 30.08 -14.30
CA ASP A 55 7.63 28.95 -13.90
C ASP A 55 8.36 28.03 -12.91
N SER A 56 9.65 27.76 -13.14
CA SER A 56 10.48 26.95 -12.22
C SER A 56 10.69 27.65 -10.88
N TRP A 57 10.99 28.95 -10.90
CA TRP A 57 11.13 29.76 -9.70
C TRP A 57 9.81 29.80 -8.93
N LYS A 58 8.68 30.01 -9.61
CA LYS A 58 7.36 30.11 -8.99
C LYS A 58 6.97 28.82 -8.27
N VAL A 59 7.24 27.66 -8.89
CA VAL A 59 7.05 26.35 -8.26
C VAL A 59 7.86 26.25 -6.95
N LEU A 60 9.15 26.54 -7.00
CA LEU A 60 10.01 26.46 -5.82
C LEU A 60 9.66 27.50 -4.75
N TYR A 61 9.35 28.73 -5.16
CA TYR A 61 9.05 29.85 -4.28
C TYR A 61 7.79 29.60 -3.46
N ASN A 62 6.73 29.10 -4.11
CA ASN A 62 5.46 28.80 -3.45
C ASN A 62 5.56 27.65 -2.43
N GLU A 63 6.49 26.71 -2.63
CA GLU A 63 6.65 25.57 -1.72
C GLU A 63 7.67 25.84 -0.62
N LYS A 64 8.80 26.46 -0.98
CA LYS A 64 9.85 26.85 -0.04
C LYS A 64 10.75 27.91 -0.68
N ALA A 65 10.49 29.18 -0.39
CA ALA A 65 11.22 30.33 -0.93
C ALA A 65 12.76 30.17 -0.97
N GLY A 66 13.37 29.54 0.04
CA GLY A 66 14.82 29.28 0.07
C GLY A 66 15.34 28.38 -1.07
N LEU A 67 14.51 27.53 -1.67
CA LEU A 67 14.89 26.69 -2.82
C LEU A 67 14.94 27.48 -4.12
N ALA A 68 14.17 28.57 -4.22
CA ALA A 68 14.04 29.36 -5.45
C ALA A 68 15.33 30.12 -5.82
N LYS A 69 16.34 30.12 -4.94
CA LYS A 69 17.69 30.67 -5.17
C LYS A 69 18.74 29.61 -5.47
N ASN A 70 18.38 28.33 -5.43
CA ASN A 70 19.30 27.23 -5.70
C ASN A 70 19.29 26.90 -7.20
N ILE A 71 20.41 27.15 -7.87
CA ILE A 71 20.57 26.94 -9.31
C ILE A 71 20.42 25.45 -9.73
N GLU A 72 20.85 24.52 -8.88
CA GLU A 72 20.71 23.08 -9.15
C GLU A 72 19.23 22.68 -9.13
N GLU A 73 18.48 23.17 -8.13
CA GLU A 73 17.05 22.91 -7.99
C GLU A 73 16.25 23.57 -9.12
N LEU A 74 16.58 24.80 -9.50
CA LEU A 74 15.95 25.50 -10.64
C LEU A 74 16.18 24.75 -11.96
N ASN A 75 17.42 24.30 -12.19
CA ASN A 75 17.73 23.48 -13.36
C ASN A 75 16.96 22.16 -13.35
N LEU A 76 16.85 21.51 -12.19
CA LEU A 76 16.10 20.28 -12.03
C LEU A 76 14.60 20.48 -12.30
N VAL A 77 13.97 21.48 -11.67
CA VAL A 77 12.55 21.81 -11.87
C VAL A 77 12.27 22.16 -13.31
N SER A 78 13.11 22.98 -13.94
CA SER A 78 12.91 23.40 -15.33
C SER A 78 12.81 22.21 -16.29
N LYS A 79 13.57 21.14 -16.06
CA LYS A 79 13.54 19.95 -16.91
C LYS A 79 12.30 19.07 -16.69
N ASN A 80 11.59 19.25 -15.58
CA ASN A 80 10.54 18.33 -15.12
C ASN A 80 9.22 19.04 -14.77
N LEU A 81 8.98 20.26 -15.26
CA LEU A 81 7.77 21.06 -14.94
C LEU A 81 6.46 20.29 -15.16
N ASP A 82 6.34 19.55 -16.25
CA ASP A 82 5.13 18.78 -16.55
C ASP A 82 4.89 17.64 -15.55
N GLU A 83 5.95 16.93 -15.16
CA GLU A 83 5.85 15.86 -14.16
C GLU A 83 5.51 16.43 -12.78
N ILE A 84 6.17 17.53 -12.41
CA ILE A 84 5.93 18.24 -11.15
C ILE A 84 4.49 18.74 -11.07
N GLY A 85 3.97 19.31 -12.17
CA GLY A 85 2.58 19.72 -12.27
C GLY A 85 1.60 18.56 -12.11
N LYS A 86 1.87 17.41 -12.74
CA LYS A 86 1.03 16.20 -12.66
C LYS A 86 0.92 15.64 -11.24
N VAL A 87 2.02 15.62 -10.48
CA VAL A 87 2.01 15.11 -9.09
C VAL A 87 1.64 16.17 -8.05
N GLY A 88 1.38 17.41 -8.50
CA GLY A 88 0.85 18.49 -7.68
C GLY A 88 1.90 19.13 -6.76
N GLY A 89 3.15 19.22 -7.20
CA GLY A 89 4.20 19.99 -6.50
C GLY A 89 5.60 19.37 -6.56
N TYR A 90 6.61 20.22 -6.38
CA TYR A 90 8.03 19.86 -6.46
C TYR A 90 8.48 18.97 -5.29
N LEU A 91 8.12 19.29 -4.05
CA LEU A 91 8.49 18.49 -2.88
C LEU A 91 7.90 17.08 -2.96
N LYS A 92 6.66 16.95 -3.46
CA LYS A 92 6.03 15.65 -3.73
C LYS A 92 6.74 14.88 -4.84
N TRP A 93 7.04 15.56 -5.96
CA TRP A 93 7.79 14.97 -7.07
C TRP A 93 9.16 14.46 -6.60
N LYS A 94 9.90 15.28 -5.85
CA LYS A 94 11.22 14.92 -5.32
C LYS A 94 11.15 13.74 -4.37
N SER A 95 10.20 13.74 -3.43
CA SER A 95 9.95 12.63 -2.51
C SER A 95 9.67 11.32 -3.28
N LEU A 96 8.77 11.38 -4.26
CA LEU A 96 8.46 10.23 -5.11
C LEU A 96 9.69 9.71 -5.87
N LYS A 97 10.55 10.59 -6.39
CA LYS A 97 11.80 10.20 -7.06
C LYS A 97 12.82 9.57 -6.12
N GLU A 98 12.91 10.01 -4.88
CA GLU A 98 13.79 9.37 -3.89
C GLU A 98 13.29 7.97 -3.50
N VAL A 99 11.97 7.80 -3.31
CA VAL A 99 11.41 6.46 -3.05
C VAL A 99 11.56 5.56 -4.28
N GLU A 100 11.33 6.08 -5.50
CA GLU A 100 11.53 5.34 -6.76
C GLU A 100 12.95 4.77 -6.87
N LYS A 101 13.98 5.57 -6.53
CA LYS A 101 15.39 5.13 -6.54
C LYS A 101 15.68 3.99 -5.56
N SER A 102 14.92 3.91 -4.46
CA SER A 102 15.08 2.85 -3.47
C SER A 102 14.48 1.51 -3.93
N LEU A 103 13.61 1.53 -4.96
CA LEU A 103 13.00 0.32 -5.50
C LEU A 103 14.02 -0.43 -6.35
N THR A 104 14.17 -1.73 -6.08
CA THR A 104 15.08 -2.62 -6.81
C THR A 104 14.37 -3.92 -7.17
N GLY A 105 14.91 -4.63 -8.18
CA GLY A 105 14.45 -5.95 -8.59
C GLY A 105 12.95 -6.01 -8.92
N ALA A 106 12.26 -7.00 -8.34
CA ALA A 106 10.84 -7.28 -8.59
C ALA A 106 9.91 -6.12 -8.21
N LEU A 107 10.26 -5.31 -7.20
CA LEU A 107 9.49 -4.12 -6.81
C LEU A 107 9.55 -3.03 -7.88
N LYS A 108 10.74 -2.75 -8.42
CA LYS A 108 10.90 -1.77 -9.50
C LYS A 108 10.19 -2.22 -10.77
N SER A 109 10.30 -3.50 -11.11
CA SER A 109 9.55 -4.09 -12.24
C SER A 109 8.05 -3.89 -12.06
N THR A 110 7.51 -4.19 -10.87
CA THR A 110 6.09 -4.01 -10.57
C THR A 110 5.66 -2.55 -10.71
N TYR A 111 6.44 -1.63 -10.14
CA TYR A 111 6.21 -0.19 -10.25
C TYR A 111 6.15 0.25 -11.73
N ASP A 112 7.13 -0.16 -12.54
CA ASP A 112 7.21 0.20 -13.96
C ASP A 112 6.07 -0.40 -14.79
N ASP A 113 5.66 -1.63 -14.50
CA ASP A 113 4.59 -2.32 -15.23
C ASP A 113 3.21 -1.70 -14.96
N ILE A 114 2.99 -1.18 -13.75
CA ILE A 114 1.77 -0.43 -13.39
C ILE A 114 1.73 0.89 -14.17
N LEU A 115 2.82 1.64 -14.20
CA LEU A 115 2.90 2.88 -14.98
C LEU A 115 2.70 2.61 -16.48
N ARG A 116 3.33 1.55 -17.01
CA ARG A 116 3.17 1.15 -18.43
C ARG A 116 1.74 0.71 -18.75
N SER A 117 1.00 0.24 -17.75
CA SER A 117 -0.42 -0.10 -17.88
C SER A 117 -1.36 1.11 -17.79
N GLY A 118 -0.82 2.34 -17.69
CA GLY A 118 -1.59 3.56 -17.54
C GLY A 118 -2.04 3.83 -16.10
N GLY A 119 -1.51 3.08 -15.13
CA GLY A 119 -1.66 3.41 -13.72
C GLY A 119 -0.85 4.64 -13.33
N SER A 120 -1.05 5.08 -12.10
CA SER A 120 -0.32 6.22 -11.53
C SER A 120 0.19 5.88 -10.13
N VAL A 121 1.11 6.69 -9.62
CA VAL A 121 1.66 6.50 -8.28
C VAL A 121 1.59 7.81 -7.52
N VAL A 122 1.16 7.71 -6.27
CA VAL A 122 1.15 8.83 -5.33
C VAL A 122 1.99 8.44 -4.12
N GLU A 123 2.88 9.32 -3.70
CA GLU A 123 3.65 9.14 -2.46
C GLU A 123 2.93 9.82 -1.30
N ASN A 124 2.85 9.13 -0.16
CA ASN A 124 2.34 9.68 1.09
C ASN A 124 3.13 9.09 2.26
N ASN A 125 3.91 9.94 2.94
CA ASN A 125 4.68 9.63 4.14
C ASN A 125 5.55 8.35 4.01
N GLY A 126 6.31 8.26 2.93
CA GLY A 126 7.19 7.13 2.63
C GLY A 126 6.48 5.89 2.08
N THR A 127 5.16 5.96 1.87
CA THR A 127 4.37 4.89 1.25
C THR A 127 3.96 5.28 -0.16
N LEU A 128 4.29 4.44 -1.15
CA LEU A 128 3.79 4.60 -2.52
C LEU A 128 2.45 3.92 -2.65
N LYS A 129 1.42 4.68 -3.01
CA LYS A 129 0.11 4.16 -3.41
C LYS A 129 0.13 3.93 -4.91
N LEU A 130 -0.07 2.69 -5.32
CA LEU A 130 -0.15 2.30 -6.72
C LEU A 130 -1.61 2.36 -7.11
N LEU A 131 -1.93 3.23 -8.07
CA LEU A 131 -3.29 3.48 -8.53
C LEU A 131 -3.50 2.89 -9.91
N SER A 132 -4.70 2.35 -10.15
CA SER A 132 -5.15 1.98 -11.49
C SER A 132 -5.34 3.24 -12.34
N LYS A 133 -5.60 3.04 -13.63
CA LYS A 133 -5.94 4.11 -14.57
C LYS A 133 -7.19 4.90 -14.16
N ASN A 134 -8.09 4.27 -13.39
CA ASN A 134 -9.30 4.90 -12.87
C ASN A 134 -9.09 5.64 -11.55
N GLY A 135 -7.86 5.62 -11.00
CA GLY A 135 -7.53 6.23 -9.72
C GLY A 135 -7.79 5.34 -8.50
N ASP A 136 -8.23 4.09 -8.71
CA ASP A 136 -8.43 3.13 -7.63
C ASP A 136 -7.09 2.67 -7.04
N GLU A 137 -6.99 2.65 -5.71
CA GLU A 137 -5.79 2.11 -5.04
C GLU A 137 -5.74 0.59 -5.14
N VAL A 138 -4.69 0.10 -5.81
CA VAL A 138 -4.46 -1.31 -6.12
C VAL A 138 -3.55 -1.97 -5.07
N ALA A 139 -2.53 -1.24 -4.67
CA ALA A 139 -1.48 -1.71 -3.78
C ALA A 139 -0.81 -0.53 -3.08
N GLN A 140 -0.09 -0.85 -2.02
CA GLN A 140 0.87 0.06 -1.41
C GLN A 140 2.26 -0.55 -1.46
N ILE A 141 3.30 0.26 -1.64
CA ILE A 141 4.68 -0.11 -1.33
C ILE A 141 5.09 0.68 -0.09
N SER A 142 5.34 -0.02 1.01
CA SER A 142 5.80 0.56 2.27
C SER A 142 6.99 -0.22 2.79
N ASN A 143 8.06 0.46 3.21
CA ASN A 143 9.32 -0.17 3.62
C ASN A 143 9.85 -1.24 2.64
N GLY A 144 9.71 -0.98 1.34
CA GLY A 144 10.12 -1.92 0.30
C GLY A 144 9.27 -3.20 0.23
N LYS A 145 8.06 -3.20 0.76
CA LYS A 145 7.12 -4.33 0.71
C LYS A 145 5.84 -3.93 -0.01
N ILE A 146 5.38 -4.79 -0.93
CA ILE A 146 4.05 -4.66 -1.54
C ILE A 146 3.02 -5.11 -0.51
N LEU A 147 1.98 -4.31 -0.32
CA LEU A 147 0.87 -4.58 0.57
C LEU A 147 -0.44 -4.48 -0.22
N PRO A 148 -1.34 -5.46 -0.13
CA PRO A 148 -2.64 -5.40 -0.78
C PRO A 148 -3.51 -4.35 -0.09
N THR A 149 -4.45 -3.78 -0.84
CA THR A 149 -5.46 -2.82 -0.35
C THR A 149 -6.87 -3.36 -0.53
N LYS A 150 -7.04 -4.33 -1.42
CA LYS A 150 -8.31 -4.99 -1.76
C LYS A 150 -8.08 -6.49 -1.90
N TYR A 151 -9.12 -7.27 -1.64
CA TYR A 151 -9.11 -8.72 -1.77
C TYR A 151 -9.02 -9.14 -3.25
N PHE A 152 -8.18 -10.14 -3.54
CA PHE A 152 -8.19 -10.81 -4.84
C PHE A 152 -9.25 -11.92 -4.83
N ASP A 153 -10.37 -11.67 -5.51
CA ASP A 153 -11.39 -12.69 -5.75
C ASP A 153 -11.05 -13.46 -7.04
N ASP A 154 -10.70 -14.75 -6.92
CA ASP A 154 -10.32 -15.60 -8.06
C ASP A 154 -11.43 -15.76 -9.11
N ILE A 155 -12.70 -15.65 -8.71
CA ILE A 155 -13.84 -15.77 -9.63
C ILE A 155 -13.97 -14.46 -10.42
N LEU A 156 -13.99 -13.32 -9.71
CA LEU A 156 -14.12 -12.00 -10.35
C LEU A 156 -12.92 -11.67 -11.24
N HIS A 157 -11.73 -12.17 -10.88
CA HIS A 157 -10.48 -11.90 -11.61
C HIS A 157 -10.04 -13.08 -12.48
N SER A 158 -10.94 -14.03 -12.78
CA SER A 158 -10.66 -15.09 -13.75
C SER A 158 -10.20 -14.48 -15.09
N GLY A 159 -9.11 -15.02 -15.63
CA GLY A 159 -8.44 -14.52 -16.84
C GLY A 159 -7.46 -13.38 -16.62
N ALA A 160 -7.22 -12.94 -15.38
CA ALA A 160 -6.19 -11.94 -15.09
C ALA A 160 -4.77 -12.51 -15.34
N THR A 161 -3.90 -11.71 -15.95
CA THR A 161 -2.51 -12.09 -16.26
C THR A 161 -1.55 -11.44 -15.28
N PRO A 162 -0.53 -12.15 -14.78
CA PRO A 162 0.47 -11.54 -13.91
C PRO A 162 1.24 -10.44 -14.65
N ILE A 163 1.55 -9.36 -13.95
CA ILE A 163 2.48 -8.32 -14.36
C ILE A 163 3.59 -8.19 -13.31
N GLY A 164 4.82 -7.97 -13.76
CA GLY A 164 5.99 -8.00 -12.90
C GLY A 164 6.31 -9.37 -12.32
N GLN A 165 7.40 -9.40 -11.57
CA GLN A 165 7.82 -10.58 -10.81
C GLN A 165 7.21 -10.57 -9.41
N PRO A 166 6.92 -11.74 -8.81
CA PRO A 166 6.53 -11.81 -7.42
C PRO A 166 7.57 -11.13 -6.51
N ALA A 167 7.10 -10.33 -5.57
CA ALA A 167 7.92 -9.64 -4.58
C ALA A 167 7.29 -9.76 -3.20
N ASN A 168 8.08 -10.17 -2.22
CA ASN A 168 7.66 -10.29 -0.82
C ASN A 168 6.39 -11.12 -0.61
N GLY A 169 6.21 -12.16 -1.44
CA GLY A 169 5.03 -13.02 -1.39
C GLY A 169 3.79 -12.45 -2.10
N TYR A 170 3.93 -11.40 -2.92
CA TYR A 170 2.83 -10.79 -3.67
C TYR A 170 3.15 -10.69 -5.15
N GLN A 171 2.13 -10.74 -5.99
CA GLN A 171 2.25 -10.47 -7.42
C GLN A 171 1.06 -9.63 -7.89
N VAL A 172 1.31 -8.70 -8.80
CA VAL A 172 0.26 -7.87 -9.40
C VAL A 172 -0.28 -8.61 -10.62
N PHE A 173 -1.59 -8.52 -10.81
CA PHE A 173 -2.31 -9.12 -11.92
C PHE A 173 -3.12 -8.04 -12.62
N LYS A 174 -3.26 -8.17 -13.93
CA LYS A 174 -4.01 -7.26 -14.80
C LYS A 174 -5.18 -7.98 -15.43
N LYS A 175 -6.35 -7.35 -15.43
CA LYS A 175 -7.54 -7.81 -16.16
C LYS A 175 -8.18 -6.64 -16.89
N GLY A 176 -7.97 -6.55 -18.20
CA GLY A 176 -8.36 -5.37 -18.96
C GLY A 176 -7.63 -4.12 -18.45
N ASP A 177 -8.40 -3.11 -18.02
CA ASP A 177 -7.87 -1.88 -17.41
C ASP A 177 -7.71 -1.98 -15.89
N ASP A 178 -8.15 -3.08 -15.27
CA ASP A 178 -8.07 -3.28 -13.83
C ASP A 178 -6.76 -3.94 -13.41
N LEU A 179 -6.29 -3.59 -12.21
CA LEU A 179 -5.07 -4.10 -11.60
C LEU A 179 -5.42 -4.56 -10.18
N VAL A 180 -4.89 -5.71 -9.79
CA VAL A 180 -5.12 -6.31 -8.47
C VAL A 180 -3.88 -7.01 -7.95
N VAL A 181 -3.69 -7.05 -6.64
CA VAL A 181 -2.58 -7.77 -6.00
C VAL A 181 -3.07 -9.09 -5.46
N LYS A 182 -2.36 -10.17 -5.81
CA LYS A 182 -2.60 -11.50 -5.26
C LYS A 182 -1.46 -11.92 -4.35
N ARG A 183 -1.81 -12.57 -3.25
CA ARG A 183 -0.86 -13.28 -2.38
C ARG A 183 -0.36 -14.55 -3.09
N MET A 184 0.95 -14.72 -3.09
CA MET A 184 1.68 -15.87 -3.64
C MET A 184 2.47 -16.55 -2.51
N PRO A 185 1.85 -17.42 -1.70
CA PRO A 185 2.53 -18.06 -0.58
C PRO A 185 3.70 -18.93 -1.03
N ASP A 186 4.80 -18.87 -0.30
CA ASP A 186 5.91 -19.80 -0.47
C ASP A 186 5.51 -21.21 0.00
N LYS A 187 5.58 -22.16 -0.94
CA LYS A 187 5.17 -23.55 -0.75
C LYS A 187 6.35 -24.52 -0.73
N SER A 188 7.57 -24.02 -0.97
CA SER A 188 8.75 -24.84 -1.21
C SER A 188 9.16 -25.73 -0.02
N ALA A 189 8.79 -25.32 1.19
CA ALA A 189 9.14 -26.01 2.43
C ALA A 189 8.17 -27.14 2.83
N TYR A 190 7.08 -27.36 2.07
CA TYR A 190 6.03 -28.32 2.44
C TYR A 190 5.96 -29.49 1.45
N THR A 191 5.64 -30.66 1.99
CA THR A 191 5.33 -31.85 1.19
C THR A 191 3.98 -31.70 0.49
N ALA A 192 3.74 -32.50 -0.56
CA ALA A 192 2.46 -32.50 -1.27
C ALA A 192 1.26 -32.82 -0.37
N ASN A 193 1.43 -33.70 0.63
CA ASN A 193 0.38 -34.03 1.59
C ASN A 193 0.09 -32.85 2.52
N GLU A 194 1.11 -32.18 3.05
CA GLU A 194 0.93 -30.99 3.88
C GLU A 194 0.26 -29.86 3.09
N LEU A 195 0.65 -29.64 1.83
CA LEU A 195 0.00 -28.65 0.97
C LEU A 195 -1.46 -29.00 0.71
N THR A 196 -1.77 -30.28 0.51
CA THR A 196 -3.17 -30.74 0.39
C THR A 196 -3.94 -30.41 1.65
N GLU A 197 -3.44 -30.76 2.84
CA GLU A 197 -4.10 -30.45 4.10
C GLU A 197 -4.30 -28.93 4.32
N LEU A 198 -3.30 -28.12 3.96
CA LEU A 198 -3.32 -26.66 4.15
C LEU A 198 -4.23 -25.92 3.15
N GLN A 199 -4.55 -26.52 2.00
CA GLN A 199 -5.22 -25.82 0.88
C GLN A 199 -6.48 -26.51 0.34
N GLN A 200 -6.77 -27.76 0.72
CA GLN A 200 -7.89 -28.52 0.15
C GLN A 200 -9.26 -27.89 0.37
N HIS A 201 -9.42 -27.12 1.45
CA HIS A 201 -10.69 -26.45 1.71
C HIS A 201 -10.84 -25.22 0.80
N PRO A 202 -11.98 -25.02 0.12
CA PRO A 202 -12.18 -23.87 -0.78
C PRO A 202 -12.06 -22.49 -0.11
N LYS A 203 -12.26 -22.43 1.22
CA LYS A 203 -12.06 -21.22 2.03
C LYS A 203 -10.76 -21.23 2.85
N GLY A 204 -9.88 -22.19 2.57
CA GLY A 204 -8.57 -22.34 3.20
C GLY A 204 -7.72 -21.10 2.96
N HIS A 205 -7.16 -20.51 4.02
CA HIS A 205 -6.36 -19.29 3.91
C HIS A 205 -5.19 -19.23 4.89
N THR A 206 -4.75 -20.39 5.40
CA THR A 206 -3.64 -20.51 6.35
C THR A 206 -2.36 -19.95 5.76
N LEU A 207 -1.97 -20.39 4.57
CA LEU A 207 -0.73 -19.96 3.93
C LEU A 207 -0.82 -18.48 3.50
N GLU A 208 -1.99 -18.09 3.00
CA GLU A 208 -2.26 -16.78 2.46
C GLU A 208 -2.22 -15.70 3.55
N ARG A 209 -2.77 -15.98 4.74
CA ARG A 209 -2.90 -14.98 5.82
C ARG A 209 -1.93 -15.16 6.99
N HIS A 210 -1.35 -16.34 7.16
CA HIS A 210 -0.59 -16.70 8.36
C HIS A 210 0.72 -17.44 8.06
N GLY A 211 1.04 -17.72 6.80
CA GLY A 211 2.28 -18.38 6.37
C GLY A 211 3.55 -17.61 6.78
N TYR A 212 4.69 -18.31 6.79
CA TYR A 212 5.95 -17.75 7.28
C TYR A 212 6.52 -16.60 6.44
N ASP A 213 6.18 -16.59 5.17
CA ASP A 213 6.58 -15.59 4.19
C ASP A 213 5.66 -14.35 4.19
N VAL A 214 4.62 -14.31 5.05
CA VAL A 214 3.85 -13.09 5.30
C VAL A 214 4.76 -12.03 5.92
N THR A 215 4.77 -10.82 5.36
CA THR A 215 5.61 -9.72 5.84
C THR A 215 5.12 -9.15 7.17
N ASP A 216 6.03 -8.58 7.96
CA ASP A 216 5.67 -7.93 9.22
C ASP A 216 4.78 -6.69 8.94
N GLU A 217 5.04 -5.98 7.85
CA GLU A 217 4.24 -4.86 7.35
C GLU A 217 2.80 -5.25 7.04
N ALA A 218 2.57 -6.45 6.47
CA ALA A 218 1.22 -6.94 6.22
C ALA A 218 0.49 -7.28 7.53
N LEU A 219 1.21 -7.78 8.55
CA LEU A 219 0.62 -8.04 9.85
C LEU A 219 0.26 -6.74 10.58
N ILE A 220 1.15 -5.75 10.56
CA ILE A 220 0.91 -4.41 11.12
C ILE A 220 -0.27 -3.75 10.40
N LYS A 221 -0.33 -3.84 9.06
CA LYS A 221 -1.47 -3.34 8.28
C LYS A 221 -2.78 -3.99 8.72
N ARG A 222 -2.84 -5.31 8.88
CA ARG A 222 -4.06 -5.97 9.39
C ARG A 222 -4.43 -5.53 10.80
N ALA A 223 -3.46 -5.35 11.69
CA ALA A 223 -3.70 -4.92 13.06
C ALA A 223 -4.21 -3.47 13.16
N ASN A 224 -3.79 -2.61 12.23
CA ASN A 224 -4.09 -1.17 12.25
C ASN A 224 -5.21 -0.76 11.30
N GLU A 225 -5.44 -1.53 10.24
CA GLU A 225 -6.39 -1.21 9.17
C GLU A 225 -7.42 -2.32 8.95
N GLY A 226 -7.28 -3.51 9.57
CA GLY A 226 -8.23 -4.62 9.42
C GLY A 226 -8.11 -5.41 8.10
N ILE A 227 -7.17 -5.03 7.22
CA ILE A 227 -6.91 -5.68 5.92
C ILE A 227 -5.89 -6.81 6.10
N ALA A 228 -6.31 -8.05 5.85
CA ALA A 228 -5.47 -9.23 5.94
C ALA A 228 -4.40 -9.30 4.83
N PRO A 229 -3.38 -10.16 4.99
CA PRO A 229 -2.32 -10.31 3.98
C PRO A 229 -2.78 -10.80 2.61
N ASP A 230 -4.00 -11.33 2.45
CA ASP A 230 -4.59 -11.64 1.13
C ASP A 230 -5.46 -10.49 0.59
N GLY A 231 -5.51 -9.35 1.28
CA GLY A 231 -6.35 -8.20 0.98
C GLY A 231 -7.80 -8.32 1.47
N SER A 232 -8.19 -9.46 2.06
CA SER A 232 -9.52 -9.64 2.63
C SER A 232 -9.69 -8.86 3.94
N TYR A 233 -10.94 -8.66 4.36
CA TYR A 233 -11.25 -8.08 5.65
C TYR A 233 -12.54 -8.70 6.22
N ILE A 234 -12.78 -8.49 7.51
CA ILE A 234 -13.97 -9.02 8.19
C ILE A 234 -15.14 -8.05 8.00
N GLY A 235 -16.36 -8.55 7.80
CA GLY A 235 -17.57 -7.72 7.76
C GLY A 235 -17.81 -6.97 6.44
N ASN A 236 -18.82 -6.09 6.44
CA ASN A 236 -19.38 -5.48 5.22
C ASN A 236 -18.92 -4.03 4.98
N ASN A 237 -18.06 -3.47 5.83
CA ASN A 237 -17.60 -2.09 5.70
C ASN A 237 -16.16 -2.03 5.18
N PRO A 238 -15.93 -1.84 3.87
CA PRO A 238 -14.59 -1.72 3.30
C PRO A 238 -13.82 -0.48 3.77
N ILE A 239 -14.51 0.56 4.26
CA ILE A 239 -13.89 1.84 4.61
C ILE A 239 -13.21 1.76 5.99
N ASN A 240 -13.79 0.99 6.91
CA ASN A 240 -13.26 0.81 8.25
C ASN A 240 -13.52 -0.63 8.72
N PRO A 241 -12.76 -1.61 8.20
CA PRO A 241 -13.03 -2.98 8.54
C PRO A 241 -12.62 -3.27 10.01
N PRO A 242 -13.31 -4.21 10.68
CA PRO A 242 -12.97 -4.64 12.03
C PRO A 242 -11.54 -5.18 12.08
N LYS A 243 -10.78 -4.64 13.03
CA LYS A 243 -9.41 -5.06 13.30
C LYS A 243 -9.44 -6.26 14.24
N PRO A 244 -8.69 -7.35 13.96
CA PRO A 244 -8.61 -8.48 14.87
C PRO A 244 -7.85 -8.10 16.15
N PRO A 245 -8.05 -8.82 17.27
CA PRO A 245 -7.28 -8.59 18.49
C PRO A 245 -5.77 -8.72 18.28
N TYR A 246 -5.37 -9.69 17.44
CA TYR A 246 -4.00 -9.90 16.99
C TYR A 246 -3.96 -10.23 15.50
N SER A 247 -2.87 -9.82 14.86
CA SER A 247 -2.47 -10.25 13.52
C SER A 247 -1.19 -11.06 13.62
N SER A 248 -1.22 -12.33 13.23
CA SER A 248 -0.15 -13.29 13.51
C SER A 248 0.30 -14.10 12.30
N LYS A 249 1.51 -14.64 12.37
CA LYS A 249 2.08 -15.59 11.41
C LYS A 249 2.96 -16.62 12.11
N PHE A 250 3.11 -17.78 11.48
CA PHE A 250 4.24 -18.66 11.77
C PHE A 250 5.54 -17.93 11.37
N GLU A 251 6.63 -18.03 12.12
CA GLU A 251 7.91 -17.39 11.72
C GLU A 251 8.74 -18.30 10.82
N THR A 252 8.51 -19.61 10.90
CA THR A 252 9.21 -20.61 10.09
C THR A 252 8.25 -21.66 9.54
N PRO A 253 8.60 -22.34 8.43
CA PRO A 253 7.85 -23.50 7.96
C PRO A 253 7.69 -24.58 9.02
N GLN A 254 8.72 -24.82 9.84
CA GLN A 254 8.72 -25.85 10.87
C GLN A 254 7.70 -25.57 11.97
N GLN A 255 7.46 -24.29 12.30
CA GLN A 255 6.41 -23.93 13.24
C GLN A 255 5.00 -24.21 12.69
N LEU A 256 4.77 -23.96 11.39
CA LEU A 256 3.51 -24.33 10.73
C LEU A 256 3.32 -25.86 10.71
N GLN A 257 4.37 -26.62 10.37
CA GLN A 257 4.34 -28.08 10.37
C GLN A 257 4.07 -28.64 11.77
N LYS A 258 4.72 -28.08 12.81
CA LYS A 258 4.48 -28.44 14.21
C LYS A 258 3.02 -28.18 14.60
N ALA A 259 2.48 -27.02 14.22
CA ALA A 259 1.08 -26.67 14.45
C ALA A 259 0.11 -27.64 13.77
N LEU A 260 0.36 -27.98 12.50
CA LEU A 260 -0.45 -28.93 11.76
C LEU A 260 -0.43 -30.30 12.44
N ASN A 261 0.76 -30.81 12.77
CA ASN A 261 0.93 -32.12 13.41
C ASN A 261 0.27 -32.22 14.79
N ASN A 262 0.12 -31.11 15.50
CA ASN A 262 -0.49 -31.07 16.83
C ASN A 262 -2.01 -30.84 16.80
N THR A 263 -2.57 -30.32 15.71
CA THR A 263 -3.99 -29.93 15.62
C THR A 263 -4.82 -30.72 14.61
N ARG A 264 -4.20 -31.48 13.72
CA ARG A 264 -4.89 -32.25 12.65
C ARG A 264 -5.78 -33.38 13.17
N PRO A 265 -6.71 -33.90 12.34
CA PRO A 265 -7.52 -35.05 12.69
C PRO A 265 -6.71 -36.23 13.24
N GLY A 266 -7.20 -36.85 14.32
CA GLY A 266 -6.55 -37.96 15.00
C GLY A 266 -5.63 -37.57 16.16
N THR A 267 -5.28 -36.29 16.32
CA THR A 267 -4.48 -35.84 17.49
C THR A 267 -5.34 -35.75 18.76
N PRO A 268 -4.73 -35.83 19.96
CA PRO A 268 -5.45 -35.64 21.21
C PRO A 268 -6.22 -34.31 21.27
N ALA A 269 -5.62 -33.21 20.81
CA ALA A 269 -6.27 -31.89 20.79
C ALA A 269 -7.48 -31.85 19.85
N PHE A 270 -7.38 -32.47 18.66
CA PHE A 270 -8.50 -32.53 17.73
C PHE A 270 -9.66 -33.37 18.29
N ASN A 271 -9.33 -34.52 18.88
CA ASN A 271 -10.31 -35.47 19.40
C ASN A 271 -11.05 -34.92 20.63
N SER A 272 -10.38 -34.16 21.49
CA SER A 272 -10.99 -33.54 22.67
C SER A 272 -11.79 -32.26 22.36
N THR A 273 -11.58 -31.65 21.19
CA THR A 273 -12.29 -30.43 20.79
C THR A 273 -13.75 -30.73 20.45
N PRO A 274 -14.75 -30.04 21.06
CA PRO A 274 -16.15 -30.26 20.74
C PRO A 274 -16.51 -29.80 19.32
N ILE A 275 -17.52 -30.43 18.72
CA ILE A 275 -18.10 -30.01 17.45
C ILE A 275 -19.19 -28.98 17.74
N VAL A 276 -19.14 -27.84 17.06
CA VAL A 276 -20.15 -26.78 17.13
C VAL A 276 -20.54 -26.39 15.71
N ASN A 277 -21.79 -26.62 15.33
CA ASN A 277 -22.34 -26.30 14.00
C ASN A 277 -21.45 -26.82 12.84
N GLY A 278 -21.04 -28.10 12.90
CA GLY A 278 -20.20 -28.73 11.86
C GLY A 278 -18.75 -28.23 11.84
N ARG A 279 -18.29 -27.54 12.89
CA ARG A 279 -16.94 -27.00 12.99
C ARG A 279 -16.24 -27.40 14.27
N LYS A 280 -14.91 -27.53 14.20
CA LYS A 280 -14.02 -27.68 15.35
C LYS A 280 -13.04 -26.51 15.38
N THR A 281 -12.94 -25.86 16.53
CA THR A 281 -11.89 -24.87 16.80
C THR A 281 -10.88 -25.50 17.74
N VAL A 282 -9.86 -26.14 17.17
CA VAL A 282 -8.83 -26.86 17.91
C VAL A 282 -7.81 -25.86 18.43
N ILE A 283 -7.53 -25.92 19.73
CA ILE A 283 -6.50 -25.10 20.38
C ILE A 283 -5.45 -26.03 20.95
N HIS A 284 -4.18 -25.73 20.69
CA HIS A 284 -3.05 -26.44 21.27
C HIS A 284 -2.03 -25.44 21.81
N GLU A 285 -1.49 -25.71 23.00
CA GLU A 285 -0.46 -24.90 23.65
C GLU A 285 0.81 -25.72 23.90
N LEU A 286 1.97 -25.12 23.63
CA LEU A 286 3.27 -25.73 23.85
C LEU A 286 3.73 -25.55 25.30
N THR A 287 4.23 -26.62 25.90
CA THR A 287 4.76 -26.64 27.26
C THR A 287 6.30 -26.65 27.31
N ASP A 288 6.95 -26.84 26.16
CA ASP A 288 8.41 -27.01 26.01
C ASP A 288 9.18 -25.67 25.93
N GLY A 289 8.51 -24.54 26.13
CA GLY A 289 9.10 -23.20 26.03
C GLY A 289 9.28 -22.69 24.60
N THR A 290 9.02 -23.49 23.57
CA THR A 290 9.05 -23.07 22.16
C THR A 290 7.75 -22.34 21.76
N THR A 291 7.75 -21.76 20.55
CA THR A 291 6.65 -20.92 20.05
C THR A 291 6.16 -21.43 18.69
N TYR A 292 4.89 -21.14 18.38
CA TYR A 292 4.31 -21.35 17.05
C TYR A 292 4.51 -20.16 16.12
N GLY A 293 5.01 -19.03 16.61
CA GLY A 293 5.30 -17.86 15.79
C GLY A 293 5.04 -16.58 16.55
N LYS A 294 4.74 -15.52 15.81
CA LYS A 294 4.59 -14.17 16.35
C LYS A 294 3.33 -13.47 15.88
N GLY A 295 2.96 -12.40 16.58
CA GLY A 295 1.83 -11.57 16.23
C GLY A 295 1.94 -10.18 16.84
N VAL A 296 1.19 -9.24 16.26
CA VAL A 296 1.13 -7.85 16.67
C VAL A 296 -0.30 -7.56 17.15
N PRO A 297 -0.47 -6.92 18.33
CA PRO A 297 -1.80 -6.60 18.84
C PRO A 297 -2.46 -5.53 17.96
N LYS A 298 -3.78 -5.46 18.04
CA LYS A 298 -4.58 -4.39 17.45
C LYS A 298 -3.99 -3.00 17.77
N ASP A 299 -3.92 -2.14 16.77
CA ASP A 299 -3.38 -0.78 16.87
C ASP A 299 -1.90 -0.72 17.32
N GLY A 300 -1.16 -1.84 17.21
CA GLY A 300 0.22 -1.99 17.65
C GLY A 300 1.24 -2.14 16.51
N THR A 301 2.51 -2.05 16.87
CA THR A 301 3.67 -2.28 15.98
C THR A 301 4.70 -3.25 16.57
N THR A 302 4.57 -3.60 17.85
CA THR A 302 5.48 -4.50 18.55
C THR A 302 5.00 -5.94 18.50
N PHE A 303 5.88 -6.84 18.07
CA PHE A 303 5.57 -8.27 17.99
C PHE A 303 5.73 -8.99 19.33
N GLN A 304 4.85 -9.94 19.57
CA GLN A 304 4.87 -10.88 20.69
C GLN A 304 4.95 -12.31 20.17
N GLN A 305 5.50 -13.21 20.98
CA GLN A 305 5.63 -14.63 20.68
C GLN A 305 4.42 -15.41 21.18
N ALA A 306 3.90 -16.34 20.37
CA ALA A 306 2.75 -17.18 20.72
C ALA A 306 3.17 -18.63 20.99
N LYS A 307 2.80 -19.15 22.16
CA LYS A 307 2.95 -20.58 22.50
C LYS A 307 1.71 -21.40 22.12
N LYS A 308 0.63 -20.73 21.73
CA LYS A 308 -0.65 -21.32 21.41
C LYS A 308 -0.91 -21.23 19.91
N VAL A 309 -1.59 -22.22 19.37
CA VAL A 309 -2.10 -22.22 18.00
C VAL A 309 -3.58 -22.53 18.02
N ARG A 310 -4.31 -21.88 17.12
CA ARG A 310 -5.71 -22.14 16.86
C ARG A 310 -5.85 -22.64 15.43
N ALA A 311 -6.56 -23.75 15.26
CA ALA A 311 -6.89 -24.34 13.96
C ALA A 311 -8.41 -24.51 13.84
N GLY A 312 -9.00 -23.94 12.80
CA GLY A 312 -10.41 -24.10 12.46
C GLY A 312 -10.59 -25.18 11.41
N TYR A 313 -11.37 -26.20 11.70
CA TYR A 313 -11.76 -27.27 10.78
C TYR A 313 -13.26 -27.26 10.52
N GLU A 314 -13.65 -27.60 9.30
CA GLU A 314 -15.05 -27.78 8.87
C GLU A 314 -15.23 -29.21 8.35
N GLU A 315 -16.34 -29.85 8.72
CA GLU A 315 -16.71 -31.17 8.22
C GLU A 315 -17.41 -31.02 6.87
N VAL A 316 -16.71 -31.38 5.78
CA VAL A 316 -17.24 -31.22 4.40
C VAL A 316 -18.03 -32.43 3.91
N SER A 317 -17.83 -33.58 4.57
CA SER A 317 -18.59 -34.82 4.42
C SER A 317 -18.36 -35.67 5.68
N PRO A 318 -19.18 -36.71 5.97
CA PRO A 318 -19.06 -37.47 7.22
C PRO A 318 -17.63 -37.94 7.51
N ASN A 319 -17.07 -37.51 8.65
CA ASN A 319 -15.70 -37.76 9.10
C ASN A 319 -14.57 -37.18 8.23
N ASN A 320 -14.90 -36.36 7.22
CA ASN A 320 -13.92 -35.67 6.40
C ASN A 320 -13.79 -34.21 6.87
N TRP A 321 -12.77 -33.98 7.69
CA TRP A 321 -12.48 -32.67 8.28
C TRP A 321 -11.38 -31.97 7.50
N GLN A 322 -11.68 -30.77 7.01
CA GLN A 322 -10.72 -29.97 6.25
C GLN A 322 -10.36 -28.70 7.00
N LEU A 323 -9.08 -28.31 6.91
CA LEU A 323 -8.57 -27.11 7.56
C LEU A 323 -9.05 -25.86 6.81
N VAL A 324 -9.72 -24.97 7.52
CA VAL A 324 -10.17 -23.66 6.99
C VAL A 324 -9.13 -22.59 7.27
N THR A 325 -8.54 -22.60 8.47
CA THR A 325 -7.53 -21.60 8.88
C THR A 325 -6.74 -22.12 10.06
N MET A 326 -5.46 -21.72 10.16
CA MET A 326 -4.61 -22.01 11.31
C MET A 326 -3.65 -20.85 11.55
N PHE A 327 -3.49 -20.44 12.81
CA PHE A 327 -2.64 -19.30 13.15
C PHE A 327 -2.17 -19.33 14.61
N PRO A 328 -1.01 -18.72 14.92
CA PRO A 328 -0.58 -18.52 16.30
C PRO A 328 -1.57 -17.63 17.06
N ASP A 329 -1.98 -18.07 18.25
CA ASP A 329 -3.03 -17.50 19.08
C ASP A 329 -2.43 -16.85 20.34
N PHE A 330 -3.02 -15.74 20.80
CA PHE A 330 -2.51 -14.87 21.86
C PHE A 330 -3.49 -14.75 23.02
#